data_AF-A0A6M3KCD7-F1
#
_entry.id   AF-A0A6M3KCD7-F1
#
_cell.length_a   1.000
_cell.length_b   1.000
_cell.length_c   1.000
_cell.angle_alpha   90.00
_cell.angle_beta   90.00
_cell.angle_gamma   90.00
#
_symmetry.space_group_name_H-M   'P 1'
#
loop_
_entity.id
_entity.type
_entity.pdbx_description
1 polymer ?
#
loop_
_entity_poly.entity_id
_entity_poly.type
_entity_poly.pdbx_seq_one_letter_code
_entity_poly.pdbx_strand_id
1 'polypeptide(L)'
;MSTLTDLQSIRRIALYYKEQVVPPFKVGVVGVYHYADLAKIVHDLPGNQTLEVWDSWWAIPSLEDSIKIIEWDLVDQLAWKSEVRDCDKFAFWFRGMTAMKFKVNHVAVVRDDVSHHAYNLIWLPDHATPVLFEPQTDQYWLATDPDPSPGMHDFSTAKILT
;
A
#
# COMPACT_ATOMS: atom_id res chain seq x y z
N MET A 1 32.13 36.03 -5.63
CA MET A 1 30.72 36.15 -6.07
C MET A 1 30.24 34.82 -6.67
N SER A 2 30.07 33.74 -5.88
CA SER A 2 29.67 32.42 -6.42
C SER A 2 28.68 31.63 -5.55
N THR A 3 28.15 32.19 -4.46
CA THR A 3 27.29 31.46 -3.52
C THR A 3 25.78 31.62 -3.79
N LEU A 4 25.36 32.73 -4.40
CA LEU A 4 23.94 33.01 -4.68
C LEU A 4 23.39 32.23 -5.89
N THR A 5 24.20 32.03 -6.93
CA THR A 5 23.87 31.19 -8.10
C THR A 5 23.74 29.71 -7.73
N ASP A 6 24.49 29.27 -6.73
CA ASP A 6 24.51 27.88 -6.28
C ASP A 6 23.26 27.54 -5.45
N LEU A 7 22.87 28.40 -4.51
CA LEU A 7 21.65 28.23 -3.71
C LEU A 7 20.37 28.30 -4.56
N GLN A 8 20.32 29.16 -5.59
CA GLN A 8 19.19 29.20 -6.51
C GLN A 8 19.09 27.92 -7.36
N SER A 9 20.23 27.34 -7.74
CA SER A 9 20.29 26.09 -8.49
C SER A 9 19.85 24.90 -7.63
N ILE A 10 20.35 24.82 -6.39
CA ILE A 10 19.90 23.82 -5.40
C ILE A 10 18.40 23.93 -5.16
N ARG A 11 17.86 25.14 -5.01
CA ARG A 11 16.42 25.35 -4.83
C ARG A 11 15.62 24.90 -6.05
N ARG A 12 16.07 25.15 -7.27
CA ARG A 12 15.40 24.69 -8.50
C ARG A 12 15.39 23.17 -8.60
N ILE A 13 16.50 22.52 -8.28
CA ILE A 13 16.60 21.06 -8.25
C ILE A 13 15.66 20.49 -7.18
N ALA A 14 15.65 21.07 -5.99
CA ALA A 14 14.75 20.65 -4.92
C ALA A 14 13.27 20.84 -5.29
N LEU A 15 12.92 21.92 -5.98
CA LEU A 15 11.56 22.14 -6.48
C LEU A 15 11.17 21.13 -7.56
N TYR A 16 12.07 20.83 -8.51
CA TYR A 16 11.86 19.80 -9.53
C TYR A 16 11.54 18.45 -8.88
N TYR A 17 12.36 18.00 -7.92
CA TYR A 17 12.09 16.75 -7.21
C TYR A 17 10.85 16.81 -6.33
N LYS A 18 10.56 17.97 -5.72
CA LYS A 18 9.33 18.17 -4.94
C LYS A 18 8.09 18.00 -5.81
N GLU A 19 8.11 18.48 -7.05
CA GLU A 19 7.01 18.31 -8.01
C GLU A 19 6.84 16.85 -8.44
N GLN A 20 7.94 16.10 -8.60
CA GLN A 20 7.87 14.66 -8.94
C GLN A 20 7.20 13.82 -7.83
N VAL A 21 7.29 14.25 -6.57
CA VAL A 21 6.68 13.53 -5.43
C VAL A 21 5.31 14.09 -5.02
N VAL A 22 4.70 14.96 -5.83
CA VAL A 22 3.31 15.40 -5.67
C VAL A 22 2.46 14.70 -6.72
N PRO A 23 1.44 13.91 -6.33
CA PRO A 23 0.57 13.27 -7.30
C PRO A 23 -0.10 14.32 -8.22
N PRO A 24 -0.15 14.09 -9.54
CA PRO A 24 -0.80 15.00 -10.49
C PRO A 24 -2.34 14.89 -10.46
N PHE A 25 -2.89 14.08 -9.56
CA PHE A 25 -4.31 13.83 -9.40
C PHE A 25 -4.72 13.89 -7.93
N LYS A 26 -6.03 13.97 -7.70
CA LYS A 26 -6.64 13.85 -6.38
C LYS A 26 -7.44 12.57 -6.33
N VAL A 27 -7.51 12.00 -5.13
CA VAL A 27 -8.28 10.80 -4.86
C VAL A 27 -9.54 11.17 -4.10
N GLY A 28 -10.68 10.64 -4.53
CA GLY A 28 -11.96 10.78 -3.83
C GLY A 28 -12.17 9.65 -2.84
N VAL A 29 -12.80 9.94 -1.70
CA VAL A 29 -13.27 8.91 -0.76
C VAL A 29 -14.69 8.53 -1.16
N VAL A 30 -14.92 7.24 -1.42
CA VAL A 30 -16.24 6.70 -1.78
C VAL A 30 -16.83 5.83 -0.67
N GLY A 31 -16.01 5.35 0.27
CA GLY A 31 -16.44 4.59 1.45
C GLY A 31 -15.71 5.01 2.72
N VAL A 32 -16.39 4.91 3.86
CA VAL A 32 -15.77 5.08 5.19
C VAL A 32 -16.17 3.90 6.06
N TYR A 33 -15.19 3.08 6.43
CA TYR A 33 -15.43 1.79 7.08
C TYR A 33 -14.98 1.87 8.53
N HIS A 34 -15.75 1.30 9.44
CA HIS A 34 -15.35 1.11 10.83
C HIS A 34 -14.55 -0.19 10.97
N TYR A 35 -13.79 -0.35 12.05
CA TYR A 35 -12.99 -1.57 12.26
C TYR A 35 -13.85 -2.85 12.22
N ALA A 36 -15.11 -2.75 12.66
CA ALA A 36 -16.05 -3.86 12.66
C ALA A 36 -16.37 -4.34 11.23
N ASP A 37 -16.41 -3.43 10.25
CA ASP A 37 -16.63 -3.77 8.85
C ASP A 37 -15.44 -4.54 8.28
N LEU A 38 -14.22 -4.07 8.57
CA LEU A 38 -12.98 -4.75 8.15
C LEU A 38 -12.82 -6.11 8.83
N ALA A 39 -13.11 -6.20 10.13
CA ALA A 39 -13.06 -7.47 10.86
C ALA A 39 -14.00 -8.52 10.26
N LYS A 40 -15.20 -8.09 9.79
CA LYS A 40 -16.12 -8.97 9.08
C LYS A 40 -15.55 -9.42 7.74
N ILE A 41 -14.99 -8.50 6.95
CA ILE A 41 -14.36 -8.83 5.67
C ILE A 41 -13.23 -9.86 5.88
N VAL A 42 -12.35 -9.63 6.86
CA VAL A 42 -11.25 -10.56 7.18
C VAL A 42 -11.76 -11.92 7.63
N HIS A 43 -12.81 -11.97 8.44
CA HIS A 43 -13.43 -13.22 8.86
C HIS A 43 -13.95 -14.04 7.68
N ASP A 44 -14.39 -13.39 6.60
CA ASP A 44 -14.92 -14.03 5.40
C ASP A 44 -13.83 -14.43 4.39
N LEU A 45 -12.56 -14.08 4.64
CA LEU A 45 -11.42 -14.49 3.81
C LEU A 45 -11.04 -15.96 4.07
N PRO A 46 -10.48 -16.67 3.08
CA PRO A 46 -10.05 -18.04 3.26
C PRO A 46 -8.84 -18.10 4.20
N GLY A 47 -9.04 -18.65 5.40
CA GLY A 47 -7.96 -18.87 6.36
C GLY A 47 -8.33 -18.44 7.77
N ASN A 48 -7.30 -18.28 8.59
CA ASN A 48 -7.34 -17.82 9.97
C ASN A 48 -6.43 -16.59 10.12
N GLN A 49 -6.61 -15.59 9.25
CA GLN A 49 -5.86 -14.34 9.35
C GLN A 49 -6.18 -13.61 10.64
N THR A 50 -5.21 -12.90 11.18
CA THR A 50 -5.43 -12.02 12.33
C THR A 50 -5.38 -10.56 11.91
N LEU A 51 -6.39 -9.79 12.27
CA LEU A 51 -6.42 -8.35 12.06
C LEU A 51 -5.85 -7.62 13.28
N GLU A 52 -4.74 -6.91 13.09
CA GLU A 52 -4.17 -5.99 14.06
C GLU A 52 -4.60 -4.56 13.72
N VAL A 53 -5.38 -3.96 14.62
CA VAL A 53 -6.10 -2.71 14.38
C VAL A 53 -5.44 -1.56 15.12
N TRP A 54 -4.90 -0.57 14.39
CA TRP A 54 -4.36 0.66 14.98
C TRP A 54 -5.22 1.90 14.70
N ASP A 55 -6.04 1.87 13.65
CA ASP A 55 -7.04 2.89 13.33
C ASP A 55 -8.46 2.46 13.77
N SER A 56 -9.42 3.39 13.81
CA SER A 56 -10.84 3.04 14.02
C SER A 56 -11.70 3.19 12.77
N TRP A 57 -11.22 3.96 11.80
CA TRP A 57 -11.95 4.32 10.59
C TRP A 57 -11.03 4.35 9.36
N TRP A 58 -11.51 3.83 8.24
CA TRP A 58 -10.76 3.77 6.98
C TRP A 58 -11.48 4.53 5.87
N ALA A 59 -10.78 5.49 5.27
CA ALA A 59 -11.22 6.19 4.07
C ALA A 59 -10.83 5.36 2.83
N ILE A 60 -11.86 4.85 2.14
CA ILE A 60 -11.73 3.94 1.01
C ILE A 60 -12.00 4.71 -0.30
N PRO A 61 -11.03 4.77 -1.23
CA PRO A 61 -11.23 5.36 -2.54
C PRO A 61 -11.92 4.39 -3.51
N SER A 62 -12.23 4.86 -4.72
CA SER A 62 -12.69 3.98 -5.79
C SER A 62 -11.56 3.05 -6.24
N LEU A 63 -11.91 1.90 -6.84
CA LEU A 63 -10.92 1.01 -7.46
C LEU A 63 -10.07 1.73 -8.52
N GLU A 64 -10.69 2.60 -9.32
CA GLU A 64 -9.98 3.41 -10.32
C GLU A 64 -8.91 4.31 -9.68
N ASP A 65 -9.24 4.94 -8.56
CA ASP A 65 -8.29 5.80 -7.85
C ASP A 65 -7.22 4.97 -7.12
N SER A 66 -7.54 3.78 -6.60
CA SER A 66 -6.52 2.85 -6.08
C SER A 66 -5.50 2.44 -7.15
N ILE A 67 -5.96 2.19 -8.38
CA ILE A 67 -5.07 1.87 -9.51
C ILE A 67 -4.16 3.06 -9.82
N LYS A 68 -4.69 4.29 -9.88
CA LYS A 68 -3.86 5.49 -10.10
C LYS A 68 -2.80 5.67 -9.01
N ILE A 69 -3.10 5.31 -7.76
CA ILE A 69 -2.15 5.36 -6.65
C ILE A 69 -1.00 4.39 -6.90
N ILE A 70 -1.32 3.13 -7.25
CA ILE A 70 -0.34 2.08 -7.59
C ILE A 70 0.58 2.56 -8.72
N GLU A 71 0.00 2.99 -9.84
CA GLU A 71 0.76 3.47 -11.01
C GLU A 71 1.67 4.68 -10.72
N TRP A 72 1.43 5.40 -9.62
CA TRP A 72 2.19 6.59 -9.24
C TRP A 72 3.23 6.35 -8.14
N ASP A 73 3.14 5.29 -7.33
CA ASP A 73 3.87 5.19 -6.06
C ASP A 73 5.42 5.14 -6.20
N LEU A 74 5.90 4.82 -7.41
CA LEU A 74 7.30 4.64 -7.82
C LEU A 74 8.04 3.55 -7.02
N VAL A 75 7.30 2.67 -6.34
CA VAL A 75 7.83 1.66 -5.42
C VAL A 75 8.48 0.53 -6.21
N ASP A 76 7.87 0.13 -7.32
CA ASP A 76 8.37 -0.81 -8.33
C ASP A 76 9.74 -0.40 -8.92
N GLN A 77 10.04 0.90 -8.96
CA GLN A 77 11.30 1.44 -9.49
C GLN A 77 12.47 1.36 -8.49
N LEU A 78 12.20 0.99 -7.24
CA LEU A 78 13.24 0.89 -6.21
C LEU A 78 13.96 -0.46 -6.29
N ALA A 79 15.29 -0.42 -6.37
CA ALA A 79 16.09 -1.63 -6.31
C ALA A 79 15.96 -2.33 -4.95
N TRP A 80 15.60 -3.62 -4.98
CA TRP A 80 15.61 -4.49 -3.82
C TRP A 80 17.02 -4.64 -3.25
N LYS A 81 17.11 -4.71 -1.92
CA LYS A 81 18.36 -4.98 -1.21
C LYS A 81 18.05 -5.74 0.07
N SER A 82 18.45 -7.01 0.13
CA SER A 82 18.30 -7.89 1.31
C SER A 82 18.50 -7.15 2.63
N GLU A 83 17.56 -7.32 3.57
CA GLU A 83 17.56 -6.77 4.94
C GLU A 83 17.52 -5.23 5.06
N VAL A 84 17.82 -4.50 3.98
CA VAL A 84 17.92 -3.03 3.99
C VAL A 84 16.68 -2.40 3.34
N ARG A 85 16.21 -3.02 2.27
CA ARG A 85 15.02 -2.68 1.51
C ARG A 85 14.50 -3.98 0.90
N ASP A 86 13.96 -4.79 1.77
CA ASP A 86 13.26 -6.04 1.50
C ASP A 86 11.75 -5.85 1.63
N CYS A 87 10.99 -6.93 1.45
CA CYS A 87 9.55 -6.93 1.19
C CYS A 87 8.73 -6.08 2.18
N ASP A 88 9.05 -6.11 3.47
CA ASP A 88 8.34 -5.32 4.48
C ASP A 88 8.58 -3.81 4.29
N LYS A 89 9.76 -3.38 3.84
CA LYS A 89 10.03 -1.95 3.59
C LYS A 89 9.25 -1.45 2.40
N PHE A 90 9.07 -2.28 1.37
CA PHE A 90 8.19 -1.95 0.25
C PHE A 90 6.74 -1.83 0.71
N ALA A 91 6.25 -2.81 1.48
CA ALA A 91 4.86 -2.81 1.98
C ALA A 91 4.54 -1.63 2.90
N PHE A 92 5.45 -1.29 3.83
CA PHE A 92 5.30 -0.13 4.70
C PHE A 92 5.43 1.19 3.94
N TRP A 93 6.33 1.27 2.95
CA TRP A 93 6.48 2.46 2.12
C TRP A 93 5.21 2.74 1.34
N PHE A 94 4.64 1.74 0.66
CA PHE A 94 3.40 1.91 -0.11
C PHE A 94 2.25 2.40 0.76
N ARG A 95 2.02 1.76 1.92
CA ARG A 95 1.01 2.21 2.89
C ARG A 95 1.24 3.65 3.34
N GLY A 96 2.47 3.98 3.73
CA GLY A 96 2.83 5.31 4.23
C GLY A 96 2.65 6.39 3.16
N MET A 97 3.07 6.13 1.93
CA MET A 97 2.89 7.03 0.80
C MET A 97 1.41 7.24 0.47
N THR A 98 0.64 6.16 0.47
CA THR A 98 -0.82 6.21 0.25
C THR A 98 -1.49 7.15 1.25
N ALA A 99 -1.21 6.96 2.55
CA ALA A 99 -1.74 7.81 3.62
C ALA A 99 -1.28 9.27 3.49
N MET A 100 0.02 9.51 3.31
CA MET A 100 0.58 10.86 3.35
C MET A 100 0.28 11.70 2.11
N LYS A 101 0.17 11.07 0.93
CA LYS A 101 0.00 11.76 -0.36
C LYS A 101 -1.46 11.89 -0.76
N PHE A 102 -2.26 10.86 -0.48
CA PHE A 102 -3.65 10.79 -0.93
C PHE A 102 -4.68 10.94 0.21
N LYS A 103 -4.22 10.95 1.48
CA LYS A 103 -5.09 11.12 2.66
C LYS A 103 -6.16 10.04 2.78
N VAL A 104 -5.81 8.83 2.35
CA VAL A 104 -6.61 7.61 2.48
C VAL A 104 -5.77 6.54 3.17
N ASN A 105 -6.36 5.73 4.03
CA ASN A 105 -5.67 4.69 4.79
C ASN A 105 -6.13 3.27 4.41
N HIS A 106 -6.79 3.10 3.27
CA HIS A 106 -7.33 1.82 2.76
C HIS A 106 -6.31 0.70 2.47
N VAL A 107 -5.04 0.86 2.85
CA VAL A 107 -3.96 -0.09 2.59
C VAL A 107 -3.44 -0.64 3.91
N ALA A 108 -3.53 -1.97 4.07
CA ALA A 108 -2.92 -2.69 5.18
C ALA A 108 -1.55 -3.24 4.77
N VAL A 109 -0.71 -3.53 5.77
CA VAL A 109 0.50 -4.35 5.57
C VAL A 109 0.14 -5.78 5.97
N VAL A 110 0.51 -6.74 5.15
CA VAL A 110 0.36 -8.17 5.45
C VAL A 110 1.74 -8.72 5.80
N ARG A 111 1.83 -9.36 6.96
CA ARG A 111 3.01 -10.13 7.38
C ARG A 111 2.68 -11.61 7.28
N ASP A 112 3.36 -12.28 6.37
CA ASP A 112 3.22 -13.70 6.09
C ASP A 112 4.41 -14.46 6.68
N ASP A 113 4.18 -15.04 7.86
CA ASP A 113 5.23 -15.75 8.60
C ASP A 113 5.60 -17.09 7.94
N VAL A 114 4.73 -17.64 7.08
CA VAL A 114 4.97 -18.95 6.46
C VAL A 114 5.82 -18.78 5.21
N SER A 115 5.44 -17.87 4.31
CA SER A 115 6.24 -17.58 3.12
C SER A 115 7.47 -16.69 3.40
N HIS A 116 7.59 -16.17 4.63
CA HIS A 116 8.59 -15.18 5.02
C HIS A 116 8.53 -13.94 4.12
N HIS A 117 7.32 -13.46 3.87
CA HIS A 117 7.06 -12.37 2.93
C HIS A 117 6.19 -11.27 3.55
N ALA A 118 6.24 -10.10 2.92
CA ALA A 118 5.40 -8.97 3.31
C ALA A 118 4.94 -8.22 2.07
N TYR A 119 3.64 -7.94 2.04
CA TYR A 119 2.94 -7.35 0.92
C TYR A 119 1.79 -6.52 1.46
N ASN A 120 0.91 -6.00 0.61
CA ASN A 120 -0.21 -5.19 1.04
C ASN A 120 -1.56 -5.88 0.81
N LEU A 121 -2.55 -5.47 1.61
CA LEU A 121 -3.96 -5.77 1.39
C LEU A 121 -4.68 -4.44 1.16
N ILE A 122 -5.35 -4.31 0.02
CA ILE A 122 -6.05 -3.10 -0.39
C ILE A 122 -7.55 -3.31 -0.15
N TRP A 123 -8.12 -2.52 0.75
CA TRP A 123 -9.55 -2.50 1.02
C TRP A 123 -10.29 -1.82 -0.14
N LEU A 124 -11.32 -2.47 -0.65
CA LEU A 124 -12.13 -1.96 -1.75
C LEU A 124 -13.50 -1.46 -1.26
N PRO A 125 -14.12 -0.53 -2.00
CA PRO A 125 -15.45 -0.01 -1.64
C PRO A 125 -16.55 -1.07 -1.80
N ASP A 126 -17.75 -0.76 -1.32
CA ASP A 126 -18.95 -1.62 -1.39
C ASP A 126 -18.79 -3.04 -0.82
N HIS A 127 -17.95 -3.19 0.20
CA HIS A 127 -17.53 -4.46 0.80
C HIS A 127 -17.02 -5.50 -0.22
N ALA A 128 -16.45 -5.04 -1.34
CA ALA A 128 -15.86 -5.91 -2.32
C ALA A 128 -14.67 -6.68 -1.71
N THR A 129 -14.41 -7.86 -2.27
CA THR A 129 -13.27 -8.69 -1.89
C THR A 129 -11.97 -7.87 -1.97
N PRO A 130 -11.20 -7.77 -0.87
CA PRO A 130 -9.93 -7.09 -0.87
C PRO A 130 -8.93 -7.70 -1.85
N VAL A 131 -7.93 -6.90 -2.20
CA VAL A 131 -6.89 -7.29 -3.15
C VAL A 131 -5.55 -7.41 -2.44
N LEU A 132 -4.84 -8.52 -2.65
CA LEU A 132 -3.44 -8.66 -2.28
C LEU A 132 -2.60 -7.92 -3.32
N PHE A 133 -1.64 -7.12 -2.87
CA PHE A 133 -0.81 -6.30 -3.74
C PHE A 133 0.67 -6.49 -3.42
N GLU A 134 1.46 -6.83 -4.44
CA GLU A 134 2.92 -6.94 -4.41
C GLU A 134 3.54 -5.60 -4.88
N PRO A 135 3.96 -4.73 -3.94
CA PRO A 135 4.51 -3.41 -4.27
C PRO A 135 5.82 -3.46 -5.06
N GLN A 136 6.53 -4.60 -5.10
CA GLN A 136 7.78 -4.71 -5.86
C GLN A 136 7.57 -4.91 -7.37
N THR A 137 6.39 -5.39 -7.78
CA THR A 137 6.12 -5.79 -9.17
C THR A 137 4.80 -5.24 -9.73
N ASP A 138 4.08 -4.47 -8.92
CA ASP A 138 2.72 -3.99 -9.16
C ASP A 138 1.69 -5.08 -9.47
N GLN A 139 1.99 -6.32 -9.05
CA GLN A 139 1.08 -7.44 -9.24
C GLN A 139 0.03 -7.47 -8.14
N TYR A 140 -1.17 -7.93 -8.49
CA TYR A 140 -2.26 -8.03 -7.54
C TYR A 140 -3.19 -9.21 -7.81
N TRP A 141 -3.81 -9.71 -6.75
CA TRP A 141 -4.65 -10.92 -6.74
C TRP A 141 -5.85 -10.72 -5.82
N LEU A 142 -6.93 -11.49 -6.02
CA LEU A 142 -8.04 -11.45 -5.07
C LEU A 142 -7.61 -12.15 -3.79
N ALA A 143 -7.95 -11.59 -2.63
CA ALA A 143 -7.65 -12.21 -1.33
C ALA A 143 -8.41 -13.54 -1.11
N THR A 144 -9.36 -13.87 -1.97
CA THR A 144 -10.07 -15.16 -2.00
C THR A 144 -9.41 -16.20 -2.90
N ASP A 145 -8.38 -15.83 -3.67
CA ASP A 145 -7.69 -16.79 -4.52
C ASP A 145 -6.91 -17.79 -3.63
N PRO A 146 -7.13 -19.11 -3.79
CA PRO A 146 -6.56 -20.12 -2.90
C PRO A 146 -5.05 -20.31 -3.07
N ASP A 147 -4.49 -19.78 -4.16
CA ASP A 147 -3.08 -19.84 -4.49
C ASP A 147 -2.71 -18.62 -5.36
N PRO A 148 -2.67 -17.41 -4.78
CA PRO A 148 -2.49 -16.19 -5.55
C PRO A 148 -1.09 -16.14 -6.18
N SER A 149 -0.10 -16.79 -5.56
CA SER A 149 1.22 -17.02 -6.14
C SER A 149 1.93 -18.16 -5.37
N PRO A 150 1.97 -19.39 -5.91
CA PRO A 150 2.45 -20.55 -5.16
C PRO A 150 3.88 -20.38 -4.67
N GLY A 151 4.06 -20.48 -3.35
CA GLY A 151 5.34 -20.33 -2.67
C GLY A 151 5.76 -18.89 -2.36
N MET A 152 5.00 -17.89 -2.81
CA MET A 152 5.24 -16.46 -2.54
C MET A 152 4.28 -15.92 -1.47
N HIS A 153 3.04 -16.41 -1.47
CA HIS A 153 2.01 -16.01 -0.53
C HIS A 153 1.36 -17.23 0.13
N ASP A 154 1.40 -17.28 1.45
CA ASP A 154 0.50 -18.05 2.30
C ASP A 154 -0.35 -17.08 3.13
N PHE A 155 -1.36 -16.53 2.47
CA PHE A 155 -2.28 -15.61 3.13
C PHE A 155 -3.10 -16.29 4.24
N SER A 156 -3.18 -17.62 4.29
CA SER A 156 -4.13 -18.36 5.14
C SER A 156 -3.92 -18.18 6.64
N THR A 157 -2.73 -17.75 7.07
CA THR A 157 -2.43 -17.50 8.50
C THR A 157 -1.76 -16.14 8.72
N ALA A 158 -1.84 -15.26 7.73
CA ALA A 158 -1.13 -14.00 7.74
C ALA A 158 -1.68 -13.00 8.77
N LYS A 159 -0.82 -12.07 9.19
CA LYS A 159 -1.20 -10.96 10.06
C LYS A 159 -1.44 -9.73 9.21
N ILE A 160 -2.62 -9.12 9.35
CA ILE A 160 -3.02 -7.93 8.63
C ILE A 160 -2.91 -6.76 9.59
N LEU A 161 -1.92 -5.89 9.37
CA LEU A 161 -1.68 -4.69 10.16
C LEU A 161 -2.38 -3.51 9.49
N THR A 162 -3.30 -2.84 10.18
CA THR A 162 -4.17 -1.77 9.64
C THR A 162 -4.03 -0.42 10.29
#